data_AF-A0A1V5UE59-F1
#
_entry.id   AF-A0A1V5UE59-F1
#
_cell.length_a   1.000
_cell.length_b   1.000
_cell.length_c   1.000
_cell.angle_alpha   90.00
_cell.angle_beta   90.00
_cell.angle_gamma   90.00
#
_symmetry.space_group_name_H-M   'P 1'
#
loop_
_entity.id
_entity.type
_entity.pdbx_description
1 polymer ?
#
loop_
_entity_poly.entity_id
_entity_poly.type
_entity_poly.pdbx_seq_one_letter_code
_entity_poly.pdbx_strand_id
1 'polypeptide(L)'
;MSKKIILLTILVFLTVLTINPAFAREDLKLDLNIKSLDASKFPVIQAYVTVTDRDGAYYRNLTESNFAVAENRFKLDSFVVESSLKNMHIVLCLDNSASMKKDMAELQRAAFTFIKGLDPTDKCSILTFNNKTSVLQDFTNDKYALSNAVFQMRARGGTLLYDSLFTAINKCAIVEGKKAIVLFTDGKDESYSGSKPFSRHTLEEVLAHAKQVEVPIYVVGIGKDFNENILSALANETEGTYYYAPSPYELSRLFKQIVQSFKTYYKIIFATPCQTKDQTARLVEVEATIGDMLGHNQVLYLAPASGRAANQSYVPIKDDCVDCDFREDAKFKHLRSR
;
A
#
# COMPACT_ATOMS: atom_id res chain seq x y z
N MET A 1 -39.97 -8.03 -77.81
CA MET A 1 -38.58 -8.32 -77.37
C MET A 1 -38.15 -7.28 -76.35
N SER A 2 -37.53 -7.72 -75.26
CA SER A 2 -36.79 -6.94 -74.24
C SER A 2 -37.55 -6.16 -73.15
N LYS A 3 -37.81 -6.89 -72.06
CA LYS A 3 -37.43 -6.58 -70.65
C LYS A 3 -37.62 -5.13 -70.14
N LYS A 4 -38.67 -4.96 -69.32
CA LYS A 4 -38.75 -3.94 -68.26
C LYS A 4 -37.70 -4.26 -67.19
N ILE A 5 -36.73 -3.36 -66.97
CA ILE A 5 -35.79 -3.41 -65.85
C ILE A 5 -36.42 -2.61 -64.70
N ILE A 6 -36.73 -3.33 -63.63
CA ILE A 6 -37.20 -2.79 -62.35
C ILE A 6 -35.95 -2.23 -61.64
N LEU A 7 -35.90 -0.90 -61.46
CA LEU A 7 -34.87 -0.25 -60.66
C LEU A 7 -35.29 -0.32 -59.19
N LEU A 8 -34.61 -1.19 -58.44
CA LEU A 8 -34.76 -1.42 -57.00
C LEU A 8 -34.05 -0.29 -56.24
N THR A 9 -34.76 0.77 -55.83
CA THR A 9 -34.23 1.78 -54.90
C THR A 9 -34.21 1.20 -53.49
N ILE A 10 -33.02 0.79 -53.04
CA ILE A 10 -32.73 0.35 -51.68
C ILE A 10 -32.81 1.58 -50.76
N LEU A 11 -33.84 1.62 -49.92
CA LEU A 11 -34.01 2.59 -48.85
C LEU A 11 -33.06 2.20 -47.71
N VAL A 12 -31.88 2.84 -47.63
CA VAL A 12 -30.95 2.69 -46.51
C VAL A 12 -31.57 3.38 -45.29
N PHE A 13 -32.16 2.58 -44.41
CA PHE A 13 -32.60 3.02 -43.09
C PHE A 13 -31.35 3.27 -42.24
N LEU A 14 -30.93 4.53 -42.18
CA LEU A 14 -29.85 4.99 -41.29
C LEU A 14 -30.39 4.96 -39.86
N THR A 15 -30.28 3.80 -39.20
CA THR A 15 -30.46 3.70 -37.75
C THR A 15 -29.33 4.50 -37.10
N VAL A 16 -29.65 5.73 -36.69
CA VAL A 16 -28.83 6.48 -35.75
C VAL A 16 -28.81 5.65 -34.47
N LEU A 17 -27.74 4.86 -34.29
CA LEU A 17 -27.40 4.26 -33.02
C LEU A 17 -27.17 5.45 -32.07
N THR A 18 -28.17 5.78 -31.27
CA THR A 18 -27.95 6.59 -30.08
C THR A 18 -27.03 5.76 -29.21
N ILE A 19 -25.74 6.02 -29.28
CA ILE A 19 -24.75 5.48 -28.36
C ILE A 19 -25.18 6.05 -27.00
N ASN A 20 -25.92 5.26 -26.22
CA ASN A 20 -26.19 5.57 -24.83
C ASN A 20 -24.84 5.89 -24.18
N PRO A 21 -24.67 7.03 -23.50
CA PRO A 21 -23.51 7.26 -22.64
C PRO A 21 -23.72 6.46 -21.35
N ALA A 22 -23.90 5.16 -21.50
CA ALA A 22 -23.77 4.17 -20.45
C ALA A 22 -22.50 3.36 -20.75
N PHE A 23 -21.41 4.05 -21.07
CA PHE A 23 -20.12 3.60 -20.55
C PHE A 23 -20.23 3.80 -19.04
N ALA A 24 -20.73 2.76 -18.39
CA ALA A 24 -20.90 2.70 -16.96
C ALA A 24 -19.57 3.08 -16.30
N ARG A 25 -19.63 3.97 -15.31
CA ARG A 25 -18.53 4.37 -14.43
C ARG A 25 -18.11 3.22 -13.52
N GLU A 26 -17.73 2.07 -14.06
CA GLU A 26 -17.10 0.99 -13.28
C GLU A 26 -15.66 1.35 -12.86
N ASP A 27 -15.03 2.32 -13.55
CA ASP A 27 -13.64 2.72 -13.32
C ASP A 27 -13.40 3.60 -12.08
N LEU A 28 -14.45 3.96 -11.33
CA LEU A 28 -14.38 4.92 -10.19
C LEU A 28 -14.72 4.27 -8.84
N LYS A 29 -14.43 2.97 -8.65
CA LYS A 29 -14.68 2.27 -7.38
C LYS A 29 -13.41 2.15 -6.55
N LEU A 30 -13.47 2.55 -5.28
CA LEU A 30 -12.44 2.25 -4.28
C LEU A 30 -12.74 0.89 -3.65
N ASP A 31 -11.69 0.12 -3.36
CA ASP A 31 -11.82 -1.09 -2.57
C ASP A 31 -11.60 -0.75 -1.08
N LEU A 32 -12.70 -0.64 -0.34
CA LEU A 32 -12.68 -0.44 1.11
C LEU A 32 -12.90 -1.78 1.80
N ASN A 33 -11.97 -2.16 2.69
CA ASN A 33 -12.09 -3.39 3.46
C ASN A 33 -11.98 -3.12 4.95
N ILE A 34 -12.98 -3.55 5.73
CA ILE A 34 -12.92 -3.53 7.20
C ILE A 34 -12.28 -4.83 7.67
N LYS A 35 -11.03 -4.78 8.11
CA LYS A 35 -10.24 -5.95 8.52
C LYS A 35 -10.65 -6.48 9.89
N SER A 36 -10.95 -5.58 10.81
CA SER A 36 -11.42 -5.94 12.15
C SER A 36 -12.14 -4.77 12.82
N LEU A 37 -12.95 -5.13 13.82
CA LEU A 37 -13.53 -4.20 14.79
C LEU A 37 -13.08 -4.62 16.19
N ASP A 38 -12.68 -3.65 17.00
CA ASP A 38 -12.37 -3.82 18.41
C ASP A 38 -13.35 -3.00 19.26
N ALA A 39 -14.20 -3.72 19.99
CA ALA A 39 -15.18 -3.18 20.93
C ALA A 39 -14.75 -3.36 22.39
N SER A 40 -13.51 -3.77 22.67
CA SER A 40 -13.02 -4.03 24.04
C SER A 40 -13.06 -2.81 24.95
N LYS A 41 -13.01 -1.60 24.37
CA LYS A 41 -13.07 -0.31 25.07
C LYS A 41 -14.46 0.32 25.05
N PHE A 42 -15.51 -0.49 24.93
CA PHE A 42 -16.90 -0.04 24.89
C PHE A 42 -17.22 1.03 25.96
N PRO A 43 -17.86 2.16 25.59
CA PRO A 43 -18.59 2.43 24.35
C PRO A 43 -17.73 2.95 23.18
N VAL A 44 -16.41 2.93 23.29
CA VAL A 44 -15.52 3.30 22.18
C VAL A 44 -15.25 2.07 21.31
N ILE A 45 -15.50 2.21 20.01
CA ILE A 45 -15.29 1.19 18.99
C ILE A 45 -14.14 1.62 18.08
N GLN A 46 -13.29 0.67 17.70
CA GLN A 46 -12.15 0.90 16.83
C GLN A 46 -12.24 0.00 15.60
N ALA A 47 -12.46 0.57 14.42
CA ALA A 47 -12.48 -0.15 13.15
C ALA A 47 -11.13 -0.02 12.44
N TYR A 48 -10.56 -1.14 12.02
CA TYR A 48 -9.32 -1.17 11.24
C TYR A 48 -9.67 -1.38 9.77
N VAL A 49 -9.49 -0.36 8.95
CA VAL A 49 -9.91 -0.34 7.55
C VAL A 49 -8.73 -0.17 6.60
N THR A 50 -8.79 -0.76 5.42
CA THR A 50 -7.85 -0.50 4.32
C THR A 50 -8.62 0.09 3.15
N VAL A 51 -8.01 1.06 2.47
CA VAL A 51 -8.58 1.65 1.25
C VAL A 51 -7.55 1.46 0.14
N THR A 52 -7.91 0.72 -0.90
CA THR A 52 -7.05 0.39 -2.03
C THR A 52 -7.68 0.82 -3.35
N ASP A 53 -6.84 1.05 -4.37
CA ASP A 53 -7.31 1.14 -5.74
C ASP A 53 -7.52 -0.26 -6.35
N ARG A 54 -7.97 -0.31 -7.61
CA ARG A 54 -8.19 -1.56 -8.36
C ARG A 54 -6.93 -2.41 -8.54
N ASP A 55 -5.76 -1.79 -8.50
CA ASP A 55 -4.47 -2.45 -8.67
C ASP A 55 -3.93 -2.94 -7.30
N GLY A 56 -4.71 -2.76 -6.22
CA GLY A 56 -4.36 -3.16 -4.85
C GLY A 56 -3.43 -2.18 -4.14
N ALA A 57 -3.19 -0.99 -4.70
CA ALA A 57 -2.32 0.02 -4.11
C ALA A 57 -3.05 0.78 -2.99
N TYR A 58 -2.42 0.94 -1.83
CA TYR A 58 -3.05 1.58 -0.67
C TYR A 58 -3.12 3.09 -0.84
N TYR A 59 -4.29 3.66 -0.56
CA TYR A 59 -4.46 5.11 -0.43
C TYR A 59 -3.90 5.58 0.91
N ARG A 60 -3.03 6.60 0.85
CA ARG A 60 -2.34 7.19 2.00
C ARG A 60 -2.89 8.57 2.32
N ASN A 61 -2.62 9.01 3.56
CA ASN A 61 -2.92 10.35 4.06
C ASN A 61 -4.42 10.69 4.01
N LEU A 62 -5.29 9.69 4.11
CA LEU A 62 -6.72 9.90 4.28
C LEU A 62 -6.98 10.44 5.69
N THR A 63 -7.89 11.40 5.76
CA THR A 63 -8.32 12.07 6.99
C THR A 63 -9.80 11.82 7.23
N GLU A 64 -10.35 12.31 8.33
CA GLU A 64 -11.78 12.23 8.66
C GLU A 64 -12.67 12.70 7.51
N SER A 65 -12.25 13.72 6.75
CA SER A 65 -13.04 14.24 5.62
C SER A 65 -13.21 13.26 4.47
N ASN A 66 -12.38 12.21 4.43
CA ASN A 66 -12.47 11.16 3.42
C ASN A 66 -13.44 10.05 3.82
N PHE A 67 -13.95 10.02 5.05
CA PHE A 67 -14.79 8.92 5.53
C PHE A 67 -16.18 9.38 5.93
N ALA A 68 -17.15 8.47 5.82
CA ALA A 68 -18.42 8.55 6.52
C ALA A 68 -18.65 7.23 7.27
N VAL A 69 -19.14 7.32 8.50
CA VAL A 69 -19.35 6.16 9.37
C VAL A 69 -20.79 6.17 9.86
N ALA A 70 -21.45 5.02 9.84
CA ALA A 70 -22.76 4.83 10.43
C ALA A 70 -22.79 3.57 11.30
N GLU A 71 -23.63 3.57 12.32
CA GLU A 71 -23.96 2.37 13.09
C GLU A 71 -25.47 2.12 13.00
N ASN A 72 -25.88 0.95 12.51
CA ASN A 72 -27.28 0.60 12.26
C ASN A 72 -28.01 1.69 11.45
N ARG A 73 -27.38 2.18 10.37
CA ARG A 73 -27.86 3.30 9.54
C ARG A 73 -27.91 4.66 10.22
N PHE A 74 -27.56 4.77 11.51
CA PHE A 74 -27.41 6.03 12.19
C PHE A 74 -26.05 6.64 11.86
N LYS A 75 -26.04 7.71 11.05
CA LYS A 75 -24.83 8.42 10.67
C LYS A 75 -24.16 9.04 11.90
N LEU A 76 -22.86 8.83 12.05
CA LEU A 76 -22.09 9.41 13.13
C LEU A 76 -21.62 10.81 12.75
N ASP A 77 -21.91 11.79 13.61
CA ASP A 77 -21.49 13.18 13.42
C ASP A 77 -20.01 13.40 13.76
N SER A 78 -19.39 12.51 14.53
CA SER A 78 -17.99 12.62 14.93
C SER A 78 -17.30 11.25 15.09
N PHE A 79 -16.05 11.20 14.64
CA PHE A 79 -15.12 10.08 14.79
C PHE A 79 -13.70 10.61 14.54
N VAL A 80 -12.68 9.81 14.87
CA VAL A 80 -11.27 10.14 14.65
C VAL A 80 -10.65 9.10 13.73
N VAL A 81 -9.75 9.52 12.83
CA VAL A 81 -9.03 8.64 11.92
C VAL A 81 -7.53 8.69 12.21
N GLU A 82 -6.96 7.53 12.57
CA GLU A 82 -5.52 7.37 12.75
C GLU A 82 -4.93 6.45 11.68
N SER A 83 -3.86 6.85 10.99
CA SER A 83 -3.15 5.95 10.08
C SER A 83 -2.12 5.08 10.83
N SER A 84 -2.07 3.79 10.50
CA SER A 84 -1.07 2.84 11.01
C SER A 84 0.32 2.97 10.37
N LEU A 85 0.50 3.81 9.35
CA LEU A 85 1.80 4.09 8.73
C LEU A 85 2.47 5.37 9.23
N LYS A 86 2.09 5.87 10.41
CA LYS A 86 2.84 6.98 11.00
C LYS A 86 4.22 6.49 11.43
N ASN A 87 5.25 7.30 11.14
CA ASN A 87 6.64 7.09 11.55
C ASN A 87 7.35 5.89 10.89
N MET A 88 7.26 5.73 9.57
CA MET A 88 8.12 4.73 8.90
C MET A 88 9.60 5.16 8.90
N HIS A 89 10.49 4.18 9.06
CA HIS A 89 11.93 4.33 8.89
C HIS A 89 12.37 3.67 7.58
N ILE A 90 12.74 4.49 6.60
CA ILE A 90 13.13 4.01 5.27
C ILE A 90 14.62 4.25 5.03
N VAL A 91 15.35 3.22 4.64
CA VAL A 91 16.72 3.40 4.11
C VAL A 91 16.64 3.31 2.60
N LEU A 92 16.92 4.43 1.93
CA LEU A 92 17.00 4.51 0.49
C LEU A 92 18.45 4.21 0.06
N CYS A 93 18.67 3.01 -0.46
CA CYS A 93 19.96 2.52 -0.95
C CYS A 93 20.10 2.80 -2.45
N LEU A 94 20.97 3.73 -2.82
CA LEU A 94 21.16 4.19 -4.19
C LEU A 94 22.53 3.77 -4.71
N ASP A 95 22.53 2.93 -5.74
CA ASP A 95 23.73 2.56 -6.47
C ASP A 95 24.31 3.78 -7.22
N ASN A 96 25.56 4.13 -6.90
CA ASN A 96 26.29 5.17 -7.60
C ASN A 96 27.60 4.66 -8.19
N SER A 97 27.62 3.39 -8.61
CA SER A 97 28.68 2.78 -9.40
C SER A 97 28.82 3.42 -10.78
N ALA A 98 29.90 3.08 -11.49
CA ALA A 98 30.18 3.64 -12.81
C ALA A 98 29.18 3.21 -13.90
N SER A 99 28.54 2.05 -13.77
CA SER A 99 27.52 1.56 -14.72
C SER A 99 26.28 2.46 -14.70
N MET A 100 25.91 2.98 -13.53
CA MET A 100 24.80 3.91 -13.32
C MET A 100 25.01 5.30 -13.92
N LYS A 101 26.15 5.59 -14.59
CA LYS A 101 26.46 6.92 -15.12
C LYS A 101 25.41 7.47 -16.09
N LYS A 102 24.82 6.62 -16.92
CA LYS A 102 23.78 7.04 -17.89
C LYS A 102 22.44 7.31 -17.21
N ASP A 103 22.14 6.58 -16.14
CA ASP A 103 20.85 6.63 -15.44
C ASP A 103 20.87 7.54 -14.20
N MET A 104 22.03 8.07 -13.82
CA MET A 104 22.24 8.84 -12.59
C MET A 104 21.28 10.04 -12.45
N ALA A 105 21.11 10.83 -13.50
CA ALA A 105 20.23 12.00 -13.45
C ALA A 105 18.78 11.60 -13.17
N GLU A 106 18.36 10.43 -13.65
CA GLU A 106 17.00 9.96 -13.50
C GLU A 106 16.79 9.21 -12.20
N LEU A 107 17.78 8.43 -11.75
CA LEU A 107 17.83 7.91 -10.38
C LEU A 107 17.66 9.04 -9.37
N GLN A 108 18.35 10.17 -9.56
CA GLN A 108 18.21 11.36 -8.71
C GLN A 108 16.80 11.96 -8.74
N ARG A 109 16.19 12.11 -9.93
CA ARG A 109 14.82 12.61 -10.07
C ARG A 109 13.78 11.68 -9.45
N ALA A 110 14.00 10.38 -9.57
CA ALA A 110 13.11 9.37 -9.06
C ALA A 110 13.20 9.28 -7.52
N ALA A 111 14.42 9.27 -6.97
CA ALA A 111 14.66 9.40 -5.53
C ALA A 111 14.07 10.70 -4.96
N PHE A 112 14.19 11.82 -5.66
CA PHE A 112 13.54 13.09 -5.28
C PHE A 112 12.00 12.95 -5.23
N THR A 113 11.40 12.28 -6.22
CA THR A 113 9.95 12.03 -6.26
C THR A 113 9.50 11.16 -5.10
N PHE A 114 10.27 10.13 -4.76
CA PHE A 114 10.04 9.29 -3.58
C PHE A 114 10.06 10.10 -2.28
N ILE A 115 11.12 10.88 -2.06
CA ILE A 115 11.28 11.75 -0.88
C ILE A 115 10.09 12.71 -0.77
N LYS A 116 9.63 13.27 -1.90
CA LYS A 116 8.44 14.15 -1.93
C LYS A 116 7.18 13.41 -1.50
N GLY A 117 7.02 12.15 -1.90
CA GLY A 117 5.88 11.29 -1.59
C GLY A 117 5.82 10.72 -0.17
N LEU A 118 6.90 10.84 0.61
CA LEU A 118 6.93 10.42 2.03
C LEU A 118 5.91 11.19 2.88
N ASP A 119 5.33 10.53 3.89
CA ASP A 119 4.50 11.21 4.88
C ASP A 119 5.37 12.19 5.72
N PRO A 120 4.82 13.31 6.23
CA PRO A 120 5.57 14.22 7.10
C PRO A 120 6.19 13.58 8.36
N THR A 121 5.64 12.44 8.80
CA THR A 121 6.15 11.68 9.95
C THR A 121 7.18 10.61 9.56
N ASP A 122 7.30 10.26 8.28
CA ASP A 122 8.26 9.28 7.80
C ASP A 122 9.69 9.83 7.89
N LYS A 123 10.61 9.00 8.38
CA LYS A 123 12.05 9.28 8.42
C LYS A 123 12.75 8.47 7.36
N CYS A 124 13.55 9.13 6.54
CA CYS A 124 14.34 8.49 5.51
C CYS A 124 15.84 8.71 5.77
N SER A 125 16.67 7.74 5.40
CA SER A 125 18.12 7.85 5.35
C SER A 125 18.60 7.59 3.93
N ILE A 126 19.55 8.38 3.44
CA ILE A 126 20.14 8.21 2.11
C ILE A 126 21.46 7.47 2.26
N LEU A 127 21.49 6.23 1.77
CA LEU A 127 22.68 5.40 1.71
C LEU A 127 23.06 5.22 0.24
N THR A 128 24.34 5.40 -0.05
CA THR A 128 24.87 5.19 -1.40
C THR A 128 25.99 4.19 -1.37
N PHE A 129 26.21 3.49 -2.47
CA PHE A 129 27.26 2.51 -2.56
C PHE A 129 27.88 2.43 -3.94
N ASN A 130 29.20 2.24 -3.92
CA ASN A 130 30.03 1.90 -5.06
C ASN A 130 31.20 1.03 -4.59
N ASN A 131 32.45 1.55 -4.67
CA ASN A 131 33.64 1.00 -4.02
C ASN A 131 33.61 1.03 -2.49
N LYS A 132 32.67 1.77 -1.91
CA LYS A 132 32.40 1.82 -0.47
C LYS A 132 30.92 2.11 -0.24
N THR A 133 30.43 1.72 0.92
CA THR A 133 29.13 2.17 1.43
C THR A 133 29.27 3.53 2.11
N SER A 134 28.35 4.46 1.87
CA SER A 134 28.38 5.80 2.46
C SER A 134 26.96 6.28 2.78
N VAL A 135 26.73 6.64 4.05
CA VAL A 135 25.49 7.31 4.48
C VAL A 135 25.66 8.80 4.20
N LEU A 136 24.93 9.31 3.21
CA LEU A 136 24.96 10.73 2.85
C LEU A 136 24.05 11.58 3.75
N GLN A 137 22.99 10.97 4.27
CA GLN A 137 22.05 11.60 5.19
C GLN A 137 21.51 10.54 6.16
N ASP A 138 21.62 10.79 7.46
CA ASP A 138 20.98 9.94 8.48
C ASP A 138 19.47 10.20 8.55
N PHE A 139 18.73 9.34 9.26
CA PHE A 139 17.27 9.38 9.38
C PHE A 139 16.76 10.77 9.73
N THR A 140 16.01 11.36 8.80
CA THR A 140 15.35 12.66 8.98
C THR A 140 14.04 12.67 8.21
N ASN A 141 13.10 13.52 8.63
CA ASN A 141 11.90 13.86 7.85
C ASN A 141 12.10 15.18 7.07
N ASP A 142 13.28 15.80 7.14
CA ASP A 142 13.64 16.96 6.33
C ASP A 142 13.85 16.56 4.86
N LYS A 143 12.78 16.74 4.08
CA LYS A 143 12.78 16.46 2.64
C LYS A 143 13.82 17.28 1.86
N TYR A 144 14.20 18.47 2.33
CA TYR A 144 15.21 19.30 1.68
C TYR A 144 16.62 18.71 1.89
N ALA A 145 16.96 18.33 3.13
CA ALA A 145 18.22 17.67 3.44
C ALA A 145 18.39 16.35 2.65
N LEU A 146 17.34 15.53 2.60
CA LEU A 146 17.32 14.28 1.82
C LEU A 146 17.53 14.53 0.33
N SER A 147 16.81 15.50 -0.24
CA SER A 147 16.91 15.84 -1.66
C SER A 147 18.32 16.35 -2.02
N ASN A 148 18.90 17.19 -1.17
CA ASN A 148 20.27 17.69 -1.36
C ASN A 148 21.30 16.55 -1.38
N ALA A 149 21.18 15.59 -0.46
CA ALA A 149 22.07 14.42 -0.43
C ALA A 149 22.01 13.62 -1.74
N VAL A 150 20.81 13.43 -2.30
CA VAL A 150 20.60 12.74 -3.58
C VAL A 150 21.28 13.47 -4.74
N PHE A 151 21.11 14.80 -4.86
CA PHE A 151 21.66 15.55 -6.00
C PHE A 151 23.19 15.71 -5.99
N GLN A 152 23.84 15.45 -4.85
CA GLN A 152 25.30 15.45 -4.73
C GLN A 152 25.96 14.16 -5.24
N MET A 153 25.19 13.11 -5.48
CA MET A 153 25.70 11.82 -5.95
C MET A 153 26.38 11.92 -7.33
N ARG A 154 27.45 11.14 -7.51
CA ARG A 154 28.17 11.01 -8.78
C ARG A 154 28.52 9.54 -9.01
N ALA A 155 28.25 9.05 -10.21
CA ALA A 155 28.54 7.69 -10.64
C ALA A 155 30.06 7.44 -10.75
N ARG A 156 30.59 6.45 -10.03
CA ARG A 156 32.00 6.03 -10.07
C ARG A 156 32.22 4.67 -9.41
N GLY A 157 33.31 3.98 -9.79
CA GLY A 157 33.74 2.74 -9.14
C GLY A 157 32.91 1.51 -9.51
N GLY A 158 33.15 0.41 -8.80
CA GLY A 158 32.34 -0.81 -8.82
C GLY A 158 31.15 -0.70 -7.88
N THR A 159 30.64 -1.86 -7.45
CA THR A 159 29.34 -1.99 -6.77
C THR A 159 29.47 -2.98 -5.61
N LEU A 160 29.34 -2.49 -4.37
CA LEU A 160 29.30 -3.28 -3.14
C LEU A 160 27.86 -3.53 -2.71
N LEU A 161 27.15 -4.38 -3.45
CA LEU A 161 25.72 -4.59 -3.25
C LEU A 161 25.44 -5.19 -1.86
N TYR A 162 26.08 -6.31 -1.51
CA TYR A 162 25.77 -7.02 -0.28
C TYR A 162 26.25 -6.26 0.97
N ASP A 163 27.45 -5.68 0.94
CA ASP A 163 27.96 -4.85 2.06
C ASP A 163 27.10 -3.60 2.29
N SER A 164 26.52 -3.03 1.22
CA SER A 164 25.59 -1.89 1.33
C SER A 164 24.28 -2.27 2.02
N LEU A 165 23.70 -3.42 1.65
CA LEU A 165 22.48 -3.95 2.27
C LEU A 165 22.73 -4.31 3.73
N PHE A 166 23.85 -4.95 4.06
CA PHE A 166 24.21 -5.25 5.44
C PHE A 166 24.27 -3.98 6.29
N THR A 167 24.86 -2.91 5.76
CA THR A 167 24.89 -1.59 6.42
C THR A 167 23.49 -1.00 6.59
N ALA A 168 22.64 -1.09 5.56
CA ALA A 168 21.26 -0.61 5.60
C ALA A 168 20.42 -1.35 6.67
N ILE A 169 20.54 -2.68 6.72
CA ILE A 169 19.85 -3.53 7.71
C ILE A 169 20.29 -3.15 9.13
N ASN A 170 21.58 -2.93 9.37
CA ASN A 170 22.08 -2.46 10.67
C ASN A 170 21.48 -1.11 11.08
N LYS A 171 21.26 -0.18 10.13
CA LYS A 171 20.56 1.08 10.42
C LYS A 171 19.09 0.85 10.77
N CYS A 172 18.43 -0.09 10.11
CA CYS A 172 17.06 -0.49 10.42
C CYS A 172 16.95 -1.24 11.76
N ALA A 173 18.02 -1.90 12.22
CA ALA A 173 18.02 -2.66 13.47
C ALA A 173 18.01 -1.77 14.73
N ILE A 174 18.51 -0.53 14.63
CA ILE A 174 18.62 0.41 15.77
C ILE A 174 17.43 1.37 15.90
N VAL A 175 16.41 1.23 15.03
CA VAL A 175 15.21 2.06 15.06
C VAL A 175 13.99 1.21 15.39
N GLU A 176 13.08 1.77 16.18
CA GLU A 176 11.81 1.13 16.50
C GLU A 176 10.74 1.48 15.47
N GLY A 177 9.70 0.66 15.39
CA GLY A 177 8.57 0.88 14.48
C GLY A 177 8.76 0.26 13.10
N LYS A 178 7.93 0.72 12.15
CA LYS A 178 7.89 0.16 10.80
C LYS A 178 9.13 0.56 10.02
N LYS A 179 9.78 -0.40 9.37
CA LYS A 179 11.02 -0.20 8.63
C LYS A 179 10.96 -0.84 7.26
N ALA A 180 11.68 -0.26 6.30
CA ALA A 180 11.85 -0.80 4.97
C ALA A 180 13.18 -0.33 4.37
N ILE A 181 13.76 -1.17 3.52
CA ILE A 181 14.88 -0.79 2.67
C ILE A 181 14.34 -0.68 1.25
N VAL A 182 14.71 0.38 0.54
CA VAL A 182 14.42 0.51 -0.90
C VAL A 182 15.74 0.61 -1.65
N LEU A 183 16.06 -0.41 -2.44
CA LEU A 183 17.30 -0.58 -3.17
C LEU A 183 17.11 -0.24 -4.64
N PHE A 184 18.01 0.59 -5.18
CA PHE A 184 18.10 0.91 -6.61
C PHE A 184 19.45 0.50 -7.13
N THR A 185 19.49 -0.42 -8.08
CA THR A 185 20.74 -0.96 -8.63
C THR A 185 20.50 -1.65 -9.97
N ASP A 186 21.58 -1.84 -10.73
CA ASP A 186 21.65 -2.79 -11.84
C ASP A 186 22.12 -4.19 -11.38
N GLY A 187 22.21 -4.44 -10.07
CA GLY A 187 22.25 -5.76 -9.46
C GLY A 187 23.53 -6.56 -9.65
N LYS A 188 24.63 -5.91 -10.02
CA LYS A 188 25.93 -6.57 -10.17
C LYS A 188 26.80 -6.26 -8.96
N ASP A 189 27.07 -7.24 -8.09
CA ASP A 189 28.13 -7.11 -7.09
C ASP A 189 29.49 -7.34 -7.76
N GLU A 190 30.09 -6.27 -8.28
CA GLU A 190 31.32 -6.34 -9.08
C GLU A 190 32.27 -5.18 -8.82
N SER A 191 33.57 -5.48 -8.82
CA SER A 191 34.60 -4.43 -8.83
C SER A 191 34.61 -3.69 -10.17
N TYR A 192 35.23 -2.52 -10.21
CA TYR A 192 35.38 -1.77 -11.47
C TYR A 192 36.08 -2.57 -12.59
N SER A 193 36.97 -3.50 -12.24
CA SER A 193 37.65 -4.40 -13.19
C SER A 193 36.85 -5.66 -13.55
N GLY A 194 35.64 -5.83 -13.01
CA GLY A 194 34.75 -6.97 -13.29
C GLY A 194 34.96 -8.21 -12.43
N SER A 195 35.83 -8.16 -11.40
CA SER A 195 35.97 -9.24 -10.42
C SER A 195 34.74 -9.35 -9.52
N LYS A 196 34.29 -10.58 -9.24
CA LYS A 196 33.05 -10.90 -8.49
C LYS A 196 33.26 -12.05 -7.50
N PRO A 197 32.56 -12.05 -6.34
CA PRO A 197 31.89 -10.90 -5.73
C PRO A 197 32.92 -9.86 -5.27
N PHE A 198 32.48 -8.60 -5.15
CA PHE A 198 33.32 -7.53 -4.59
C PHE A 198 33.00 -7.24 -3.13
N SER A 199 31.77 -7.53 -2.71
CA SER A 199 31.37 -7.50 -1.31
C SER A 199 32.06 -8.60 -0.50
N ARG A 200 32.20 -8.35 0.80
CA ARG A 200 32.69 -9.36 1.77
C ARG A 200 31.55 -10.26 2.24
N HIS A 201 30.34 -9.71 2.30
CA HIS A 201 29.13 -10.46 2.62
C HIS A 201 28.56 -11.21 1.42
N THR A 202 27.79 -12.27 1.71
CA THR A 202 27.06 -13.03 0.68
C THR A 202 25.57 -12.68 0.66
N LEU A 203 24.87 -13.14 -0.38
CA LEU A 203 23.41 -13.01 -0.47
C LEU A 203 22.71 -13.69 0.72
N GLU A 204 23.15 -14.89 1.10
CA GLU A 204 22.56 -15.67 2.19
C GLU A 204 22.72 -14.96 3.54
N GLU A 205 23.89 -14.35 3.79
CA GLU A 205 24.12 -13.56 5.00
C GLU A 205 23.21 -12.33 5.06
N VAL A 206 23.04 -11.63 3.94
CA VAL A 206 22.13 -10.47 3.84
C VAL A 206 20.68 -10.89 4.09
N LEU A 207 20.23 -11.98 3.47
CA LEU A 207 18.87 -12.50 3.63
C LEU A 207 18.60 -12.95 5.07
N ALA A 208 19.54 -13.68 5.68
CA ALA A 208 19.43 -14.10 7.07
C ALA A 208 19.34 -12.90 8.01
N HIS A 209 20.17 -11.89 7.79
CA HIS A 209 20.18 -10.66 8.61
C HIS A 209 18.91 -9.84 8.44
N ALA A 210 18.41 -9.69 7.20
CA ALA A 210 17.17 -8.98 6.91
C ALA A 210 15.96 -9.66 7.58
N LYS A 211 15.90 -10.99 7.54
CA LYS A 211 14.87 -11.79 8.21
C LYS A 211 14.95 -11.67 9.73
N GLN A 212 16.16 -11.75 10.31
CA GLN A 212 16.36 -11.57 11.75
C GLN A 212 15.94 -10.19 12.25
N VAL A 213 16.20 -9.15 11.45
CA VAL A 213 15.80 -7.78 11.77
C VAL A 213 14.35 -7.51 11.41
N GLU A 214 13.66 -8.40 10.67
CA GLU A 214 12.29 -8.18 10.15
C GLU A 214 12.21 -6.89 9.31
N VAL A 215 13.12 -6.72 8.36
CA VAL A 215 13.12 -5.57 7.44
C VAL A 215 12.88 -6.00 5.99
N PRO A 216 11.75 -5.59 5.37
CA PRO A 216 11.51 -5.85 3.97
C PRO A 216 12.41 -5.01 3.06
N ILE A 217 12.91 -5.66 2.01
CA ILE A 217 13.77 -5.05 0.99
C ILE A 217 12.97 -4.91 -0.30
N TYR A 218 12.61 -3.69 -0.67
CA TYR A 218 12.01 -3.38 -1.96
C TYR A 218 13.13 -3.11 -2.95
N VAL A 219 13.15 -3.81 -4.08
CA VAL A 219 14.27 -3.74 -5.02
C VAL A 219 13.76 -3.20 -6.35
N VAL A 220 14.47 -2.21 -6.89
CA VAL A 220 14.21 -1.65 -8.21
C VAL A 220 15.43 -1.89 -9.09
N GLY A 221 15.27 -2.84 -10.01
CA GLY A 221 16.27 -3.15 -11.02
C GLY A 221 16.23 -2.13 -12.15
N ILE A 222 17.35 -1.46 -12.42
CA ILE A 222 17.48 -0.45 -13.49
C ILE A 222 18.28 -1.02 -14.66
N GLY A 223 17.79 -0.77 -15.88
CA GLY A 223 18.53 -1.07 -17.11
C GLY A 223 18.18 -2.45 -17.67
N LYS A 224 19.11 -3.07 -18.41
CA LYS A 224 18.86 -4.37 -19.09
C LYS A 224 19.80 -5.49 -18.64
N ASP A 225 20.93 -5.14 -18.03
CA ASP A 225 21.96 -6.10 -17.62
C ASP A 225 22.02 -6.15 -16.10
N PHE A 226 21.08 -6.87 -15.49
CA PHE A 226 21.04 -7.13 -14.05
C PHE A 226 20.77 -8.60 -13.77
N ASN A 227 21.14 -9.06 -12.57
CA ASN A 227 20.83 -10.41 -12.14
C ASN A 227 19.44 -10.44 -11.50
N GLU A 228 18.41 -10.62 -12.33
CA GLU A 228 17.01 -10.64 -11.89
C GLU A 228 16.75 -11.68 -10.79
N ASN A 229 17.42 -12.84 -10.85
CA ASN A 229 17.26 -13.89 -9.84
C ASN A 229 17.72 -13.42 -8.46
N ILE A 230 18.87 -12.73 -8.38
CA ILE A 230 19.40 -12.20 -7.13
C ILE A 230 18.50 -11.07 -6.59
N LEU A 231 18.11 -10.13 -7.44
CA LEU A 231 17.27 -8.99 -7.04
C LEU A 231 15.87 -9.43 -6.62
N SER A 232 15.31 -10.41 -7.32
CA SER A 232 14.02 -11.01 -6.97
C SER A 232 14.10 -11.81 -5.66
N ALA A 233 15.19 -12.54 -5.43
CA ALA A 233 15.41 -13.26 -4.17
C ALA A 233 15.50 -12.28 -2.98
N LEU A 234 16.32 -11.23 -3.09
CA LEU A 234 16.44 -10.18 -2.08
C LEU A 234 15.08 -9.61 -1.68
N ALA A 235 14.22 -9.34 -2.66
CA ALA A 235 12.92 -8.78 -2.39
C ALA A 235 11.92 -9.79 -1.82
N ASN A 236 11.69 -10.90 -2.53
CA ASN A 236 10.62 -11.82 -2.22
C ASN A 236 10.89 -12.60 -0.92
N GLU A 237 12.15 -12.92 -0.64
CA GLU A 237 12.50 -13.63 0.60
C GLU A 237 12.46 -12.75 1.85
N THR A 238 12.39 -11.42 1.70
CA THR A 238 12.30 -10.47 2.81
C THR A 238 10.90 -9.85 2.93
N GLU A 239 9.89 -10.39 2.24
CA GLU A 239 8.53 -9.81 2.17
C GLU A 239 8.47 -8.43 1.49
N GLY A 240 9.53 -8.04 0.78
CA GLY A 240 9.53 -6.90 -0.10
C GLY A 240 8.92 -7.21 -1.47
N THR A 241 9.19 -6.35 -2.43
CA THR A 241 8.75 -6.55 -3.82
C THR A 241 9.83 -6.11 -4.79
N TYR A 242 10.07 -6.95 -5.79
CA TYR A 242 10.95 -6.62 -6.90
C TYR A 242 10.18 -5.88 -7.98
N TYR A 243 10.73 -4.77 -8.43
CA TYR A 243 10.21 -3.96 -9.52
C TYR A 243 11.28 -3.84 -10.60
N TYR A 244 10.88 -4.15 -11.83
CA TYR A 244 11.72 -3.96 -12.99
C TYR A 244 11.43 -2.59 -13.62
N ALA A 245 12.48 -1.77 -13.78
CA ALA A 245 12.43 -0.49 -14.48
C ALA A 245 13.19 -0.61 -15.82
N PRO A 246 12.52 -1.01 -16.93
CA PRO A 246 13.17 -1.16 -18.24
C PRO A 246 13.72 0.14 -18.79
N SER A 247 13.15 1.25 -18.32
CA SER A 247 13.53 2.59 -18.68
C SER A 247 13.46 3.46 -17.44
N PRO A 248 14.42 4.39 -17.30
CA PRO A 248 14.44 5.23 -16.12
C PRO A 248 13.19 6.14 -16.01
N TYR A 249 12.41 6.36 -17.09
CA TYR A 249 11.12 7.07 -17.06
C TYR A 249 10.05 6.38 -16.20
N GLU A 250 10.14 5.07 -16.01
CA GLU A 250 9.18 4.31 -15.21
C GLU A 250 9.48 4.40 -13.71
N LEU A 251 10.69 4.83 -13.33
CA LEU A 251 11.11 4.88 -11.93
C LEU A 251 10.17 5.73 -11.07
N SER A 252 9.73 6.88 -11.58
CA SER A 252 8.79 7.75 -10.85
C SER A 252 7.46 7.06 -10.54
N ARG A 253 6.96 6.21 -11.46
CA ARG A 253 5.74 5.42 -11.28
C ARG A 253 5.97 4.29 -10.28
N LEU A 254 7.08 3.55 -10.42
CA LEU A 254 7.44 2.45 -9.53
C LEU A 254 7.62 2.93 -8.08
N PHE A 255 8.24 4.10 -7.89
CA PHE A 255 8.36 4.70 -6.56
C PHE A 255 7.01 5.03 -5.94
N LYS A 256 6.05 5.54 -6.71
CA LYS A 256 4.69 5.74 -6.22
C LYS A 256 4.08 4.41 -5.78
N GLN A 257 4.27 3.35 -6.57
CA GLN A 257 3.81 2.01 -6.22
C GLN A 257 4.48 1.46 -4.95
N ILE A 258 5.78 1.70 -4.74
CA ILE A 258 6.48 1.30 -3.51
C ILE A 258 5.91 2.03 -2.29
N VAL A 259 5.72 3.35 -2.39
CA VAL A 259 5.10 4.14 -1.30
C VAL A 259 3.69 3.65 -1.00
N GLN A 260 2.94 3.24 -2.03
CA GLN A 260 1.59 2.70 -1.91
C GLN A 260 1.55 1.21 -1.53
N SER A 261 2.62 0.44 -1.70
CA SER A 261 2.67 -0.99 -1.36
C SER A 261 2.90 -1.21 0.13
N PHE A 262 3.38 -0.18 0.84
CA PHE A 262 3.38 -0.18 2.29
C PHE A 262 1.93 -0.30 2.80
N LYS A 263 1.63 -1.45 3.43
CA LYS A 263 0.28 -1.75 3.92
C LYS A 263 -0.17 -0.68 4.92
N THR A 264 -1.21 0.05 4.55
CA THR A 264 -1.81 1.11 5.37
C THR A 264 -3.18 0.67 5.86
N TYR A 265 -3.31 0.50 7.16
CA TYR A 265 -4.60 0.44 7.85
C TYR A 265 -4.92 1.81 8.44
N TYR A 266 -6.16 2.24 8.34
CA TYR A 266 -6.72 3.35 9.09
C TYR A 266 -7.51 2.80 10.27
N LYS A 267 -7.32 3.39 11.43
CA LYS A 267 -8.04 3.11 12.64
C LYS A 267 -9.08 4.21 12.83
N ILE A 268 -10.34 3.86 12.58
CA ILE A 268 -11.48 4.74 12.78
C ILE A 268 -11.99 4.52 14.21
N ILE A 269 -12.00 5.57 15.01
CA ILE A 269 -12.37 5.55 16.42
C ILE A 269 -13.64 6.35 16.60
N PHE A 270 -14.69 5.73 17.12
CA PHE A 270 -15.97 6.39 17.37
C PHE A 270 -16.63 5.88 18.65
N ALA A 271 -17.56 6.66 19.20
CA ALA A 271 -18.43 6.22 20.28
C ALA A 271 -19.74 5.68 19.71
N THR A 272 -20.18 4.50 20.14
CA THR A 272 -21.49 3.99 19.71
C THR A 272 -22.62 4.90 20.19
N PRO A 273 -23.62 5.22 19.34
CA PRO A 273 -24.83 5.93 19.75
C PRO A 273 -25.69 5.11 20.73
N CYS A 274 -25.56 3.79 20.73
CA CYS A 274 -26.29 2.89 21.60
C CYS A 274 -25.37 2.32 22.69
N GLN A 275 -25.40 2.82 23.93
CA GLN A 275 -24.46 2.36 24.97
C GLN A 275 -24.95 1.13 25.78
N THR A 276 -26.02 0.47 25.35
CA THR A 276 -26.54 -0.73 26.03
C THR A 276 -25.59 -1.93 25.87
N LYS A 277 -25.43 -2.71 26.93
CA LYS A 277 -24.59 -3.93 26.95
C LYS A 277 -25.47 -5.17 26.90
N ASP A 278 -26.15 -5.35 25.77
CA ASP A 278 -27.27 -6.27 25.59
C ASP A 278 -26.96 -7.46 24.68
N GLN A 279 -25.70 -7.62 24.25
CA GLN A 279 -25.28 -8.65 23.29
C GLN A 279 -25.98 -8.59 21.92
N THR A 280 -26.60 -7.46 21.58
CA THR A 280 -27.20 -7.27 20.26
C THR A 280 -26.12 -7.05 19.21
N ALA A 281 -26.39 -7.54 18.00
CA ALA A 281 -25.55 -7.28 16.85
C ALA A 281 -25.75 -5.85 16.34
N ARG A 282 -24.65 -5.20 15.96
CA ARG A 282 -24.60 -3.82 15.51
C ARG A 282 -23.80 -3.74 14.22
N LEU A 283 -24.44 -3.21 13.19
CA LEU A 283 -23.87 -3.05 11.87
C LEU A 283 -23.10 -1.74 11.82
N VAL A 284 -21.80 -1.81 11.58
CA VAL A 284 -20.96 -0.65 11.32
C VAL A 284 -20.76 -0.55 9.82
N GLU A 285 -21.12 0.58 9.25
CA GLU A 285 -21.01 0.90 7.83
C GLU A 285 -19.94 1.98 7.68
N VAL A 286 -18.97 1.76 6.78
CA VAL A 286 -17.89 2.70 6.50
C VAL A 286 -17.84 2.98 5.02
N GLU A 287 -17.87 4.26 4.67
CA GLU A 287 -17.68 4.76 3.31
C GLU A 287 -16.38 5.58 3.26
N ALA A 288 -15.67 5.49 2.13
CA ALA A 288 -14.56 6.38 1.82
C ALA A 288 -14.74 7.05 0.45
N THR A 289 -14.41 8.33 0.38
CA THR A 289 -14.51 9.17 -0.83
C THR A 289 -13.17 9.83 -1.14
N ILE A 290 -12.70 9.65 -2.38
CA ILE A 290 -11.47 10.25 -2.90
C ILE A 290 -11.75 10.80 -4.31
N GLY A 291 -11.90 12.13 -4.42
CA GLY A 291 -12.39 12.74 -5.65
C GLY A 291 -13.80 12.22 -5.97
N ASP A 292 -14.00 11.72 -7.19
CA ASP A 292 -15.26 11.11 -7.62
C ASP A 292 -15.37 9.61 -7.29
N MET A 293 -14.33 9.03 -6.66
CA MET A 293 -14.29 7.61 -6.34
C MET A 293 -14.90 7.33 -4.96
N LEU A 294 -15.71 6.28 -4.87
CA LEU A 294 -16.40 5.85 -3.65
C LEU A 294 -16.09 4.37 -3.36
N GLY A 295 -15.85 4.06 -2.09
CA GLY A 295 -15.78 2.69 -1.57
C GLY A 295 -16.66 2.58 -0.33
N HIS A 296 -17.32 1.44 -0.16
CA HIS A 296 -18.20 1.15 0.96
C HIS A 296 -17.98 -0.27 1.44
N ASN A 297 -18.03 -0.48 2.76
CA ASN A 297 -18.07 -1.81 3.36
C ASN A 297 -18.79 -1.75 4.70
N GLN A 298 -19.25 -2.89 5.17
CA GLN A 298 -20.01 -3.00 6.41
C GLN A 298 -19.64 -4.28 7.17
N VAL A 299 -19.74 -4.24 8.48
CA VAL A 299 -19.50 -5.42 9.31
C VAL A 299 -20.27 -5.35 10.64
N LEU A 300 -20.62 -6.52 11.16
CA LEU A 300 -21.29 -6.65 12.45
C LEU A 300 -20.27 -6.78 13.60
N TYR A 301 -20.57 -6.16 14.72
CA TYR A 301 -20.01 -6.52 16.03
C TYR A 301 -21.14 -6.78 17.03
N LEU A 302 -20.84 -7.53 18.08
CA LEU A 302 -21.78 -7.73 19.18
C LEU A 302 -21.50 -6.71 20.29
N ALA A 303 -22.54 -6.09 20.84
CA ALA A 303 -22.41 -5.32 22.07
C ALA A 303 -21.86 -6.24 23.18
N PRO A 304 -21.00 -5.75 24.08
CA PRO A 304 -20.53 -6.57 25.18
C PRO A 304 -21.69 -6.93 26.10
N ALA A 305 -21.55 -8.03 26.85
CA ALA A 305 -22.48 -8.39 27.91
C ALA A 305 -22.43 -7.38 29.06
N SER A 306 -23.54 -7.21 29.76
CA SER A 306 -23.57 -6.55 31.07
C SER A 306 -22.86 -7.43 32.12
N GLY A 307 -21.52 -7.50 32.07
CA GLY A 307 -20.66 -8.27 32.97
C GLY A 307 -19.42 -8.85 32.28
N ARG A 308 -18.23 -8.61 32.86
CA ARG A 308 -16.82 -8.95 32.48
C ARG A 308 -16.49 -9.23 30.99
N ALA A 309 -15.55 -8.44 30.48
CA ALA A 309 -15.04 -8.43 29.10
C ALA A 309 -14.80 -9.82 28.51
N ALA A 310 -15.48 -10.10 27.39
CA ALA A 310 -15.21 -11.26 26.55
C ALA A 310 -14.60 -10.76 25.23
N ASN A 311 -13.41 -11.28 24.88
CA ASN A 311 -12.85 -11.18 23.55
C ASN A 311 -13.85 -11.78 22.55
N GLN A 312 -14.34 -10.98 21.60
CA GLN A 312 -15.33 -11.41 20.61
C GLN A 312 -14.73 -11.50 19.22
N SER A 313 -14.97 -12.64 18.58
CA SER A 313 -14.52 -13.02 17.25
C SER A 313 -15.36 -12.34 16.16
N TYR A 314 -14.68 -11.90 15.11
CA TYR A 314 -15.21 -11.26 13.91
C TYR A 314 -15.94 -12.25 13.00
N VAL A 315 -17.10 -11.87 12.43
CA VAL A 315 -17.82 -12.61 11.38
C VAL A 315 -18.04 -11.67 10.18
N PRO A 316 -17.28 -11.82 9.08
CA PRO A 316 -17.53 -11.04 7.86
C PRO A 316 -18.81 -11.55 7.17
N ILE A 317 -19.63 -10.61 6.69
CA ILE A 317 -20.75 -10.92 5.80
C ILE A 317 -20.17 -11.09 4.40
N LYS A 318 -20.43 -12.24 3.75
CA LYS A 318 -20.20 -12.38 2.31
C LYS A 318 -21.36 -11.70 1.58
N ASP A 319 -21.02 -10.91 0.56
CA ASP A 319 -21.96 -10.27 -0.35
C ASP A 319 -22.83 -11.32 -1.04
N ASP A 320 -23.96 -11.68 -0.42
CA ASP A 320 -25.11 -12.38 -1.04
C ASP A 320 -26.23 -12.53 0.01
N CYS A 321 -26.94 -11.44 0.31
CA CYS A 321 -28.28 -11.53 0.94
C CYS A 321 -29.15 -10.35 0.49
N VAL A 322 -29.78 -10.51 -0.66
CA VAL A 322 -31.01 -9.78 -1.01
C VAL A 322 -32.17 -10.57 -0.41
N ASP A 323 -32.55 -10.23 0.82
CA ASP A 323 -33.92 -10.20 1.36
C ASP A 323 -33.86 -10.14 2.89
N CYS A 324 -34.23 -8.99 3.44
CA CYS A 324 -34.52 -8.85 4.86
C CYS A 324 -36.01 -8.57 5.01
N ASP A 325 -36.85 -9.58 4.76
CA ASP A 325 -38.25 -9.54 5.18
C ASP A 325 -38.31 -9.79 6.69
N PHE A 326 -38.46 -8.71 7.46
CA PHE A 326 -38.68 -8.75 8.90
C PHE A 326 -40.10 -9.31 9.15
N ARG A 327 -40.20 -10.63 9.35
CA ARG A 327 -41.36 -11.24 10.00
C ARG A 327 -40.98 -11.74 11.38
N GLU A 328 -41.69 -11.20 12.37
CA GLU A 328 -41.67 -11.61 13.77
C GLU A 328 -41.97 -13.12 13.89
N ASP A 329 -40.94 -13.93 14.16
CA ASP A 329 -41.15 -15.32 14.55
C ASP A 329 -41.29 -15.43 16.08
N ALA A 330 -42.54 -15.43 16.52
CA ALA A 330 -42.99 -15.77 17.85
C ALA A 330 -42.70 -17.25 18.18
N LYS A 331 -41.47 -17.59 18.60
CA LYS A 331 -41.15 -18.95 19.07
C LYS A 331 -40.20 -19.04 20.27
N PHE A 332 -40.28 -18.13 21.26
CA PHE A 332 -39.72 -18.40 22.59
C PHE A 332 -40.60 -17.79 23.70
N LYS A 333 -41.74 -18.43 23.99
CA LYS A 333 -42.63 -18.08 25.11
C LYS A 333 -42.74 -19.14 26.21
N HIS A 334 -41.97 -20.21 26.15
CA HIS A 334 -41.96 -21.23 27.21
C HIS A 334 -40.53 -21.59 27.58
N LEU A 335 -39.96 -20.83 28.53
CA LEU A 335 -38.91 -21.26 29.46
C LEU A 335 -38.66 -20.13 30.47
N ARG A 336 -39.70 -19.82 31.27
CA ARG A 336 -39.58 -19.13 32.57
C ARG A 336 -40.59 -19.74 33.53
N SER A 337 -40.20 -20.85 34.15
CA SER A 337 -40.62 -21.25 35.50
C SER A 337 -39.84 -22.47 35.96
N ARG A 338 -38.75 -22.22 36.69
CA ARG A 338 -38.38 -22.89 37.94
C ARG A 338 -37.11 -22.27 38.50
#